data_AF-A0A1L5KYV9-F1
#
_entry.id   AF-A0A1L5KYV9-F1
#
_cell.length_a   1.000
_cell.length_b   1.000
_cell.length_c   1.000
_cell.angle_alpha   90.00
_cell.angle_beta   90.00
_cell.angle_gamma   90.00
#
_symmetry.space_group_name_H-M   'P 1'
#
loop_
_entity.id
_entity.type
_entity.pdbx_description
1 polymer ?
#
loop_
_entity_poly.entity_id
_entity_poly.type
_entity_poly.pdbx_seq_one_letter_code
_entity_poly.pdbx_strand_id
1 'polypeptide(L)'
;MARRNAHFRRRFNASGPLERVLILIVLAVAIGVTIGLLLPQVSSDAAKITGGYTATGSAADTLNALAVDDNQSSSGYDRDSFGFRTTDVDGNGCDVRDDVLARDLTDITYKYAGSCVVESGTLADPYTAQTIHFVRGGPRSRNGSRRWWVASRRRKPNPSPDWPGRRRPAGCRGHCRI
;
A
#
# COMPACT_ATOMS: atom_id res chain seq x y z
N MET A 1 0.70 34.68 57.36
CA MET A 1 1.19 33.60 56.48
C MET A 1 0.79 33.90 55.04
N ALA A 2 1.65 34.53 54.24
CA ALA A 2 1.35 34.88 52.85
C ALA A 2 2.14 33.96 51.89
N ARG A 3 1.41 33.17 51.10
CA ARG A 3 1.94 32.27 50.07
C ARG A 3 2.68 33.08 48.99
N ARG A 4 3.99 32.85 48.83
CA ARG A 4 4.75 33.37 47.69
C ARG A 4 4.51 32.47 46.49
N ASN A 5 3.63 32.90 45.57
CA ASN A 5 3.53 32.30 44.24
C ASN A 5 4.76 32.72 43.43
N ALA A 6 5.73 31.80 43.30
CA ALA A 6 6.86 31.97 42.41
C ALA A 6 6.39 31.75 40.96
N HIS A 7 5.90 32.82 40.33
CA HIS A 7 5.76 32.85 38.88
C HIS A 7 7.16 32.83 38.27
N PHE A 8 7.58 31.65 37.82
CA PHE A 8 8.82 31.43 37.08
C PHE A 8 8.71 32.13 35.70
N ARG A 9 8.91 33.45 35.67
CA ARG A 9 9.04 34.22 34.45
C ARG A 9 10.43 33.95 33.87
N ARG A 10 10.56 32.94 33.00
CA ARG A 10 11.73 32.84 32.10
C ARG A 10 11.69 34.04 31.16
N ARG A 11 12.41 35.11 31.53
CA ARG A 11 12.79 36.19 30.62
C ARG A 11 13.80 35.60 29.64
N PHE A 12 13.34 35.25 28.45
CA PHE A 12 14.24 35.03 27.31
C PHE A 12 14.80 36.40 26.91
N ASN A 13 16.02 36.71 27.36
CA ASN A 13 16.78 37.85 26.87
C ASN A 13 17.23 37.54 25.44
N ALA A 14 16.40 37.83 24.44
CA ALA A 14 16.79 37.76 23.03
C ALA A 14 17.75 38.93 22.73
N SER A 15 19.04 38.62 22.62
CA SER A 15 20.14 39.60 22.76
C SER A 15 20.73 40.07 21.42
N GLY A 16 20.27 39.58 20.27
CA GLY A 16 20.81 40.01 18.97
C GLY A 16 19.84 39.88 17.77
N PRO A 17 20.09 40.62 16.67
CA PRO A 17 19.28 40.56 15.46
C PRO A 17 19.30 39.17 14.81
N LEU A 18 20.42 38.46 14.86
CA LEU A 18 20.56 37.09 14.35
C LEU A 18 19.72 36.07 15.14
N GLU A 19 19.62 36.23 16.46
CA GLU A 19 18.80 35.35 17.32
C GLU A 19 17.31 35.52 17.00
N ARG A 20 16.86 36.76 16.75
CA ARG A 20 15.49 37.03 16.30
C ARG A 20 15.19 36.41 14.94
N VAL A 21 16.13 36.49 14.00
CA VAL A 21 15.99 35.85 12.68
C VAL A 21 15.91 34.33 12.81
N LEU A 22 16.76 33.72 13.64
CA LEU A 22 16.70 32.27 13.90
C LEU A 22 15.37 31.85 14.54
N ILE A 23 14.86 32.62 15.51
CA ILE A 23 13.55 32.36 16.12
C ILE A 23 12.43 32.44 15.08
N LEU A 24 12.46 33.43 14.18
CA LEU A 24 11.46 33.56 13.11
C LEU A 24 11.52 32.40 12.12
N ILE A 25 12.73 31.95 11.75
CA ILE A 25 12.91 30.78 10.87
C ILE A 25 12.35 29.52 11.54
N VAL A 26 12.68 29.28 12.82
CA VAL A 26 12.17 28.12 13.56
C VAL A 26 10.64 28.16 13.68
N LEU A 27 10.05 29.33 13.94
CA LEU A 27 8.59 29.50 13.95
C LEU A 27 7.97 29.23 12.58
N ALA A 28 8.55 29.76 11.51
CA ALA A 28 8.05 29.53 10.14
C ALA A 28 8.11 28.05 9.75
N VAL A 29 9.19 27.34 10.09
CA VAL A 29 9.32 25.90 9.86
C VAL A 29 8.31 25.13 10.71
N ALA A 30 8.16 25.46 11.99
CA ALA A 30 7.18 24.81 12.86
C ALA A 30 5.76 25.00 12.34
N ILE A 31 5.41 26.22 11.91
CA ILE A 31 4.12 26.54 11.29
C ILE A 31 3.95 25.71 9.99
N GLY A 32 4.93 25.69 9.10
CA GLY A 32 4.88 24.90 7.86
C GLY A 32 4.68 23.39 8.10
N VAL A 33 5.39 22.81 9.09
CA VAL A 33 5.23 21.39 9.47
C VAL A 33 3.84 21.14 10.07
N THR A 34 3.36 22.01 10.97
CA THR A 34 2.02 21.87 11.55
C THR A 34 0.93 21.97 10.49
N ILE A 35 1.07 22.90 9.55
CA ILE A 35 0.15 23.08 8.41
C ILE A 35 0.19 21.85 7.50
N GLY A 36 1.37 21.33 7.13
CA GLY A 36 1.50 20.13 6.31
C GLY A 36 0.89 18.87 6.94
N LEU A 37 0.91 18.77 8.28
CA LEU A 37 0.29 17.67 9.02
C LEU A 37 -1.22 17.85 9.24
N LEU A 38 -1.70 19.10 9.38
CA LEU A 38 -3.10 19.41 9.71
C LEU A 38 -3.98 19.59 8.48
N LEU A 39 -3.45 20.17 7.39
CA LEU A 39 -4.19 20.42 6.15
C LEU A 39 -4.93 19.19 5.58
N PRO A 40 -4.32 17.97 5.54
CA PRO A 40 -5.00 16.78 5.02
C PRO A 40 -6.23 16.36 5.83
N GLN A 41 -6.34 16.78 7.09
CA GLN A 41 -7.46 16.42 7.96
C GLN A 41 -8.66 17.35 7.79
N VAL A 42 -8.42 18.59 7.34
CA VAL A 42 -9.47 19.63 7.21
C VAL A 42 -10.00 19.76 5.80
N SER A 43 -9.25 19.37 4.77
CA SER A 43 -9.72 19.37 3.39
C SER A 43 -9.57 18.02 2.72
N SER A 44 -10.69 17.54 2.18
CA SER A 44 -10.77 16.29 1.42
C SER A 44 -9.90 16.33 0.16
N ASP A 45 -9.69 17.52 -0.42
CA ASP A 45 -8.87 17.69 -1.62
C ASP A 45 -7.37 17.59 -1.32
N ALA A 46 -6.90 18.15 -0.19
CA ALA A 46 -5.51 17.93 0.24
C ALA A 46 -5.28 16.48 0.68
N ALA A 47 -6.29 15.84 1.29
CA ALA A 47 -6.25 14.43 1.64
C ALA A 47 -6.10 13.54 0.38
N LYS A 48 -6.88 13.79 -0.67
CA LYS A 48 -6.78 13.07 -1.95
C LYS A 48 -5.39 13.21 -2.58
N ILE A 49 -4.82 14.41 -2.60
CA ILE A 49 -3.48 14.66 -3.15
C ILE A 49 -2.39 13.92 -2.36
N THR A 50 -2.59 13.74 -1.05
CA THR A 50 -1.64 13.06 -0.15
C THR A 50 -1.92 11.56 0.01
N GLY A 51 -2.86 10.99 -0.77
CA GLY A 51 -3.22 9.56 -0.69
C GLY A 51 -4.14 9.19 0.48
N GLY A 52 -4.56 10.16 1.28
CA GLY A 52 -5.57 9.99 2.33
C GLY A 52 -6.97 10.02 1.74
N TYR A 53 -7.48 8.88 1.31
CA TYR A 53 -8.89 8.74 0.93
C TYR A 53 -9.59 7.75 1.86
N THR A 54 -10.73 8.14 2.41
CA THR A 54 -11.64 7.23 3.10
C THR A 54 -12.88 7.06 2.23
N ALA A 55 -13.13 5.84 1.76
CA ALA A 55 -14.35 5.54 1.03
C ALA A 55 -15.57 5.72 1.96
N THR A 56 -16.59 6.44 1.50
CA THR A 56 -17.82 6.72 2.25
C THR A 56 -19.06 6.39 1.40
N GLY A 57 -20.20 6.22 2.06
CA GLY A 57 -21.49 5.94 1.40
C GLY A 57 -21.83 4.46 1.35
N SER A 58 -22.98 4.14 0.73
CA SER A 58 -23.57 2.81 0.76
C SER A 58 -22.65 1.69 0.26
N ALA A 59 -21.83 1.96 -0.77
CA ALA A 59 -20.84 1.01 -1.28
C ALA A 59 -19.75 0.69 -0.24
N ALA A 60 -19.26 1.71 0.48
CA ALA A 60 -18.25 1.54 1.53
C ALA A 60 -18.83 0.82 2.75
N ASP A 61 -20.07 1.12 3.13
CA ASP A 61 -20.76 0.44 4.22
C ASP A 61 -21.02 -1.03 3.91
N THR A 62 -21.43 -1.33 2.67
CA THR A 62 -21.60 -2.71 2.18
C THR A 62 -20.28 -3.47 2.19
N LEU A 63 -19.19 -2.85 1.72
CA LEU A 63 -17.85 -3.45 1.76
C LEU A 63 -17.42 -3.77 3.20
N ASN A 64 -17.70 -2.88 4.14
CA ASN A 64 -17.39 -3.07 5.57
C ASN A 64 -18.23 -4.17 6.24
N ALA A 65 -19.36 -4.54 5.65
CA ALA A 65 -20.25 -5.60 6.16
C ALA A 65 -19.88 -6.99 5.62
N LEU A 66 -19.08 -7.08 4.55
CA LEU A 66 -18.65 -8.37 4.00
C LEU A 66 -17.75 -9.12 5.00
N ALA A 67 -18.11 -10.38 5.28
CA ALA A 67 -17.28 -11.27 6.07
C ALA A 67 -16.03 -11.66 5.26
N VAL A 68 -14.85 -11.51 5.88
CA VAL A 68 -13.61 -12.02 5.30
C VAL A 68 -13.54 -13.51 5.56
N ASP A 69 -13.56 -14.31 4.50
CA ASP A 69 -13.31 -15.74 4.59
C ASP A 69 -11.82 -16.02 4.39
N ASP A 70 -11.16 -16.46 5.46
CA ASP A 70 -9.75 -16.84 5.44
C ASP A 70 -9.52 -18.27 4.90
N ASN A 71 -10.58 -19.03 4.60
CA ASN A 71 -10.52 -20.42 4.18
C ASN A 71 -11.21 -20.67 2.83
N GLN A 72 -10.98 -19.75 1.89
CA GLN A 72 -11.54 -19.85 0.56
C GLN A 72 -11.05 -21.07 -0.22
N SER A 73 -11.99 -21.75 -0.87
CA SER A 73 -11.70 -22.83 -1.82
C SER A 73 -11.49 -22.25 -3.21
N SER A 74 -10.46 -22.71 -3.92
CA SER A 74 -10.32 -22.41 -5.36
C SER A 74 -11.16 -23.35 -6.24
N SER A 75 -12.05 -24.16 -5.66
CA SER A 75 -12.94 -25.04 -6.42
C SER A 75 -13.84 -24.21 -7.32
N GLY A 76 -13.91 -24.56 -8.61
CA GLY A 76 -14.65 -23.81 -9.63
C GLY A 76 -13.90 -22.59 -10.19
N TYR A 77 -12.73 -22.23 -9.66
CA TYR A 77 -11.86 -21.24 -10.29
C TYR A 77 -11.05 -21.90 -11.41
N ASP A 78 -11.43 -21.59 -12.65
CA ASP A 78 -10.60 -21.83 -13.82
C ASP A 78 -10.02 -20.51 -14.33
N ARG A 79 -8.69 -20.43 -14.31
CA ARG A 79 -7.97 -19.24 -14.76
C ARG A 79 -8.04 -19.10 -16.28
N ASP A 80 -8.09 -20.20 -17.02
CA ASP A 80 -8.00 -20.16 -18.49
C ASP A 80 -9.32 -19.66 -19.13
N SER A 81 -10.43 -19.69 -18.38
CA SER A 81 -11.72 -19.09 -18.75
C SER A 81 -11.68 -17.57 -19.00
N PHE A 82 -10.62 -16.87 -18.58
CA PHE A 82 -10.48 -15.41 -18.77
C PHE A 82 -9.72 -15.01 -20.04
N GLY A 83 -9.20 -15.95 -20.84
CA GLY A 83 -8.64 -15.66 -22.19
C GLY A 83 -7.37 -14.79 -22.24
N PHE A 84 -6.74 -14.49 -21.10
CA PHE A 84 -5.61 -13.55 -21.02
C PHE A 84 -4.34 -13.92 -21.82
N ARG A 85 -4.29 -15.12 -22.41
CA ARG A 85 -3.20 -15.60 -23.29
C ARG A 85 -3.49 -15.51 -24.78
N THR A 86 -4.73 -15.16 -25.12
CA THR A 86 -5.22 -15.14 -26.50
C THR A 86 -5.81 -13.79 -26.87
N THR A 87 -6.00 -12.92 -25.89
CA THR A 87 -6.51 -11.57 -26.09
C THR A 87 -5.35 -10.59 -26.16
N ASP A 88 -5.36 -9.77 -27.21
CA ASP A 88 -4.53 -8.60 -27.41
C ASP A 88 -5.51 -7.42 -27.56
N VAL A 89 -5.57 -6.54 -26.56
CA VAL A 89 -6.58 -5.47 -26.50
C VAL A 89 -6.12 -4.21 -27.23
N ASP A 90 -4.81 -3.96 -27.28
CA ASP A 90 -4.23 -2.76 -27.89
C ASP A 90 -3.72 -2.99 -29.32
N GLY A 91 -3.71 -4.25 -29.77
CA GLY A 91 -3.35 -4.64 -31.13
C GLY A 91 -1.85 -4.61 -31.40
N ASN A 92 -1.02 -4.66 -30.36
CA ASN A 92 0.44 -4.56 -30.47
C ASN A 92 1.12 -5.91 -30.84
N GLY A 93 0.34 -7.01 -30.90
CA GLY A 93 0.80 -8.36 -31.19
C GLY A 93 1.12 -9.21 -29.96
N CYS A 94 0.84 -8.70 -28.76
CA CYS A 94 1.18 -9.31 -27.47
C CYS A 94 -0.09 -9.61 -26.68
N ASP A 95 -0.07 -10.71 -25.94
CA ASP A 95 -1.22 -11.03 -25.10
C ASP A 95 -1.27 -10.10 -23.87
N VAL A 96 -2.46 -9.92 -23.32
CA VAL A 96 -2.70 -9.10 -22.12
C VAL A 96 -1.78 -9.48 -20.96
N ARG A 97 -1.37 -10.75 -20.85
CA ARG A 97 -0.43 -11.15 -19.80
C ARG A 97 0.95 -10.60 -20.05
N ASP A 98 1.47 -10.70 -21.26
CA ASP A 98 2.79 -10.19 -21.61
C ASP A 98 2.83 -8.65 -21.48
N ASP A 99 1.73 -7.96 -21.79
CA ASP A 99 1.59 -6.52 -21.52
C ASP A 99 1.68 -6.18 -20.02
N VAL A 100 0.91 -6.90 -19.19
CA VAL A 100 0.92 -6.69 -17.73
C VAL A 100 2.28 -7.05 -17.13
N LEU A 101 2.93 -8.11 -17.61
CA LEU A 101 4.27 -8.48 -17.16
C LEU A 101 5.29 -7.41 -17.54
N ALA A 102 5.24 -6.87 -18.76
CA ALA A 102 6.12 -5.80 -19.19
C ALA A 102 5.90 -4.49 -18.41
N ARG A 103 4.66 -4.23 -17.97
CA ARG A 103 4.30 -3.05 -17.17
C ARG A 103 4.75 -3.15 -15.71
N ASP A 104 4.50 -4.29 -15.07
CA ASP A 104 4.60 -4.44 -13.61
C ASP A 104 5.95 -5.02 -13.15
N LEU A 105 6.69 -5.71 -14.02
CA LEU A 105 8.00 -6.25 -13.68
C LEU A 105 9.12 -5.22 -13.87
N THR A 106 10.16 -5.39 -13.07
CA THR A 106 11.47 -4.75 -13.25
C THR A 106 12.51 -5.80 -13.63
N ASP A 107 13.70 -5.38 -14.07
CA ASP A 107 14.79 -6.27 -14.50
C ASP A 107 14.33 -7.31 -15.54
N ILE A 108 13.53 -6.86 -16.51
CA ILE A 108 12.85 -7.73 -17.48
C ILE A 108 13.85 -8.32 -18.48
N THR A 109 13.69 -9.60 -18.79
CA THR A 109 14.32 -10.26 -19.93
C THR A 109 13.23 -10.72 -20.90
N TYR A 110 13.33 -10.29 -22.15
CA TYR A 110 12.47 -10.72 -23.24
C TYR A 110 13.07 -11.94 -23.96
N LYS A 111 12.21 -12.71 -24.62
CA LYS A 111 12.59 -13.91 -25.37
C LYS A 111 13.68 -13.66 -26.43
N TYR A 112 13.63 -12.52 -27.10
CA TYR A 112 14.64 -12.03 -28.03
C TYR A 112 14.50 -10.51 -28.19
N ALA A 113 15.50 -9.86 -28.80
CA ALA A 113 15.46 -8.42 -29.04
C ALA A 113 14.29 -8.04 -29.97
N GLY A 114 13.40 -7.17 -29.50
CA GLY A 114 12.17 -6.80 -30.22
C GLY A 114 10.98 -7.74 -30.00
N SER A 115 11.12 -8.75 -29.13
CA SER A 115 9.97 -9.51 -28.64
C SER A 115 9.27 -8.76 -27.51
N CYS A 116 7.95 -8.93 -27.39
CA CYS A 116 7.20 -8.55 -26.20
C CYS A 116 6.96 -9.70 -25.23
N VAL A 117 7.43 -10.91 -25.56
CA VAL A 117 7.27 -12.08 -24.70
C VAL A 117 8.27 -12.00 -23.55
N VAL A 118 7.77 -11.86 -22.33
CA VAL A 118 8.58 -11.74 -21.12
C VAL A 118 9.00 -13.13 -20.62
N GLU A 119 10.30 -13.39 -20.53
CA GLU A 119 10.85 -14.65 -20.00
C GLU A 119 11.14 -14.58 -18.49
N SER A 120 11.66 -13.46 -18.00
CA SER A 120 11.93 -13.27 -16.58
C SER A 120 11.79 -11.82 -16.15
N GLY A 121 11.64 -11.60 -14.84
CA GLY A 121 11.70 -10.28 -14.22
C GLY A 121 11.38 -10.36 -12.73
N THR A 122 11.36 -9.21 -12.06
CA THR A 122 11.13 -9.09 -10.62
C THR A 122 9.91 -8.24 -10.34
N LEU A 123 8.99 -8.75 -9.53
CA LEU A 123 7.81 -8.03 -9.06
C LEU A 123 8.01 -7.66 -7.58
N ALA A 124 7.90 -6.38 -7.26
CA ALA A 124 7.67 -5.93 -5.89
C ALA A 124 6.15 -5.93 -5.64
N ASP A 125 5.62 -6.99 -5.01
CA ASP A 125 4.18 -7.16 -4.82
C ASP A 125 3.68 -6.28 -3.65
N PRO A 126 2.87 -5.23 -3.92
CA PRO A 126 2.37 -4.32 -2.88
C PRO A 126 1.33 -4.98 -1.96
N TYR A 127 0.70 -6.09 -2.39
CA TYR A 127 -0.36 -6.76 -1.64
C TYR A 127 0.19 -7.75 -0.62
N THR A 128 1.28 -8.43 -0.95
CA THR A 128 1.93 -9.39 -0.04
C THR A 128 3.20 -8.85 0.61
N ALA A 129 3.70 -7.69 0.17
CA ALA A 129 5.00 -7.13 0.54
C ALA A 129 6.16 -8.11 0.29
N GLN A 130 6.04 -8.95 -0.73
CA GLN A 130 7.06 -9.92 -1.14
C GLN A 130 7.67 -9.50 -2.48
N THR A 131 8.95 -9.81 -2.64
CA THR A 131 9.61 -9.79 -3.95
C THR A 131 9.42 -11.15 -4.62
N ILE A 132 8.89 -11.14 -5.84
CA ILE A 132 8.61 -12.34 -6.64
C ILE A 132 9.49 -12.31 -7.88
N HIS A 133 10.31 -13.34 -8.08
CA HIS A 133 11.05 -13.53 -9.32
C HIS A 133 10.21 -14.34 -10.31
N PHE A 134 9.75 -13.70 -11.37
CA PHE A 134 9.04 -14.33 -12.46
C PHE A 134 10.06 -15.06 -13.36
N VAL A 135 9.82 -16.34 -13.64
CA VAL A 135 10.49 -17.10 -14.71
C VAL A 135 9.43 -17.89 -15.49
N ARG A 136 9.35 -17.66 -16.80
CA ARG A 136 8.42 -18.35 -17.70
C ARG A 136 8.73 -19.84 -17.70
N GLY A 137 7.70 -20.67 -17.50
CA GLY A 137 7.86 -22.12 -17.45
C GLY A 137 8.68 -22.65 -16.26
N GLY A 138 9.06 -21.80 -15.31
CA GLY A 138 9.88 -22.17 -14.15
C GLY A 138 9.25 -23.27 -13.27
N PRO A 139 10.07 -23.96 -12.46
CA PRO A 139 9.63 -25.12 -11.69
C PRO A 139 8.43 -24.78 -10.79
N ARG A 140 7.39 -25.61 -10.88
CA ARG A 140 6.28 -25.60 -9.93
C ARG A 140 6.83 -26.01 -8.56
N SER A 141 6.63 -25.19 -7.53
CA SER A 141 6.98 -25.58 -6.16
C SER A 141 6.32 -26.91 -5.79
N ARG A 142 7.10 -27.88 -5.29
CA ARG A 142 6.70 -29.25 -4.89
C ARG A 142 5.75 -29.34 -3.70
N ASN A 143 5.52 -28.23 -3.01
CA ASN A 143 4.42 -28.11 -2.06
C ASN A 143 3.34 -27.28 -2.74
N GLY A 144 2.12 -27.82 -2.89
CA GLY A 144 1.02 -27.30 -3.71
C GLY A 144 0.55 -25.86 -3.43
N SER A 145 1.30 -25.07 -2.68
CA SER A 145 1.25 -23.60 -2.71
C SER A 145 1.79 -23.09 -4.04
N ARG A 146 0.87 -22.64 -4.90
CA ARG A 146 1.16 -21.75 -6.03
C ARG A 146 1.98 -20.55 -5.53
N ARG A 147 3.31 -20.57 -5.70
CA ARG A 147 4.13 -19.35 -5.58
C ARG A 147 4.06 -18.60 -6.91
N TRP A 148 2.84 -18.28 -7.31
CA TRP A 148 2.46 -17.49 -8.46
C TRP A 148 1.13 -16.88 -8.05
N TRP A 149 1.22 -15.68 -7.48
CA TRP A 149 0.13 -14.87 -6.93
C TRP A 149 -0.61 -15.52 -5.74
N VAL A 150 -0.44 -14.92 -4.56
CA VAL A 150 -0.97 -15.31 -3.24
C VAL A 150 -0.20 -16.46 -2.53
N ALA A 151 0.85 -16.07 -1.80
CA ALA A 151 1.44 -16.91 -0.77
C ALA A 151 0.49 -17.03 0.44
N SER A 152 0.04 -18.26 0.68
CA SER A 152 -0.67 -18.70 1.87
C SER A 152 -0.06 -18.18 3.18
N ARG A 153 -0.90 -17.51 3.97
CA ARG A 153 -0.87 -17.37 5.44
C ARG A 153 0.51 -17.42 6.11
N ARG A 154 1.19 -16.27 6.12
CA ARG A 154 1.70 -15.68 7.37
C ARG A 154 1.53 -14.18 7.25
N ARG A 155 0.53 -13.65 7.97
CA ARG A 155 0.38 -12.21 8.19
C ARG A 155 1.69 -11.71 8.80
N LYS A 156 2.56 -11.09 8.00
CA LYS A 156 3.65 -10.29 8.54
C LYS A 156 3.01 -9.14 9.34
N PRO A 157 3.48 -8.83 10.55
CA PRO A 157 2.90 -7.75 11.35
C PRO A 157 2.99 -6.38 10.67
N ASN A 158 3.92 -6.19 9.72
CA ASN A 158 4.10 -4.92 9.02
C ASN A 158 3.64 -5.02 7.55
N PRO A 159 2.52 -4.37 7.18
CA PRO A 159 2.27 -4.01 5.79
C PRO A 159 3.32 -2.98 5.33
N SER A 160 3.44 -2.80 4.01
CA SER A 160 4.14 -1.66 3.41
C SER A 160 3.73 -0.35 4.11
N PRO A 161 4.65 0.62 4.29
CA PRO A 161 4.43 1.78 5.19
C PRO A 161 3.24 2.68 4.82
N ASP A 162 2.65 2.46 3.64
CA ASP A 162 1.73 3.34 2.94
C ASP A 162 0.26 2.93 2.98
N TRP A 163 -0.11 1.78 3.57
CA TRP A 163 -1.51 1.35 3.69
C TRP A 163 -2.15 1.72 5.04
N PRO A 164 -3.03 2.76 5.12
CA PRO A 164 -3.71 3.12 6.36
C PRO A 164 -4.98 2.28 6.56
N GLY A 165 -4.81 1.02 6.95
CA GLY A 165 -5.91 0.12 7.29
C GLY A 165 -6.09 -0.04 8.80
N ARG A 166 -7.12 0.59 9.40
CA ARG A 166 -7.55 0.27 10.78
C ARG A 166 -7.96 -1.20 10.84
N ARG A 167 -7.15 -2.03 11.50
CA ARG A 167 -7.42 -3.47 11.67
C ARG A 167 -8.40 -3.70 12.81
N ARG A 168 -9.56 -4.29 12.52
CA ARG A 168 -10.45 -4.85 13.55
C ARG A 168 -9.78 -6.07 14.19
N PRO A 169 -9.85 -6.24 15.53
CA PRO A 169 -9.28 -7.40 16.20
C PRO A 169 -10.03 -8.68 15.79
N ALA A 170 -9.26 -9.73 15.54
CA ALA A 170 -9.77 -11.05 15.18
C ALA A 170 -10.61 -11.62 16.32
N GLY A 171 -11.89 -11.85 16.06
CA GLY A 171 -12.79 -12.50 17.00
C GLY A 171 -13.74 -13.40 16.24
N CYS A 172 -13.35 -14.68 16.08
CA CYS A 172 -14.25 -15.83 16.06
C CYS A 172 -13.40 -17.10 16.21
N ARG A 173 -13.14 -17.49 17.46
CA ARG A 173 -12.83 -18.89 17.78
C ARG A 173 -14.17 -19.58 18.01
N GLY A 174 -14.53 -20.52 17.13
CA GLY A 174 -15.62 -21.46 17.37
C GLY A 174 -16.82 -21.26 16.46
N HIS A 175 -17.03 -22.26 15.58
CA HIS A 175 -18.28 -22.68 14.98
C HIS A 175 -19.22 -21.61 14.41
N CYS A 176 -18.93 -21.14 13.19
CA CYS A 176 -19.97 -20.64 12.28
C CYS A 176 -20.37 -21.78 11.33
N ARG A 177 -21.58 -22.31 11.52
CA ARG A 177 -22.29 -23.12 10.52
C ARG A 177 -23.07 -22.13 9.65
N ILE A 178 -23.12 -22.46 8.35
CA ILE A 178 -23.69 -21.67 7.24
C ILE A 178 -25.15 -21.30 7.52
#